data_AF-A0AAW7SIQ1-F1
#
_entry.id   AF-A0AAW7SIQ1-F1
#
_cell.length_a   1.000
_cell.length_b   1.000
_cell.length_c   1.000
_cell.angle_alpha   90.00
_cell.angle_beta   90.00
_cell.angle_gamma   90.00
#
_symmetry.space_group_name_H-M   'P 1'
#
loop_
_entity.id
_entity.type
_entity.pdbx_description
1 polymer ?
#
loop_
_entity_poly.entity_id
_entity_poly.type
_entity_poly.pdbx_seq_one_letter_code
_entity_poly.pdbx_strand_id
1 'polypeptide(L)'
;MSVIHAIGDEGFVGLSAALDRLDPDFKRLLVEGAYADIIARPNLSLKHRELVTVAVLATMGNADGALKYHAGGMLNTGWTPHAVLDTAFETLHYAGVPVAAAAIRHIAGLLRERAIDIDVDVDFLEDPEATIATLLERRQRPFDALTPKERRLAALAIVIARENRHDAVRVHVNDCLHAGWTRGELTEVLIQLTGYIGWPLVLPVSRIVLDAFDAFSALNGAPDDSAGIQADAPAERHALQRDLYRSNAAGGFVDMSSAIERGIDRLASAASGDEPVEHVKARHLTAIACLTCLARNADADALAAHIRDARRSGASRPEIVEAIVGALPHAGVLAVQWALAEASRSFASAAPHAAREHDDVQA
;
A
#
# COMPACT_ATOMS: atom_id res chain seq x y z
N MET A 1 22.08 -5.10 -24.54
CA MET A 1 20.63 -4.91 -24.83
C MET A 1 20.16 -3.74 -23.99
N SER A 2 19.23 -2.91 -24.47
CA SER A 2 18.58 -1.91 -23.61
C SER A 2 17.93 -2.62 -22.42
N VAL A 3 18.03 -2.03 -21.23
CA VAL A 3 17.42 -2.56 -20.00
C VAL A 3 15.91 -2.77 -20.17
N ILE A 4 15.26 -1.96 -20.99
CA ILE A 4 13.83 -2.07 -21.32
C ILE A 4 13.53 -3.38 -22.07
N HIS A 5 14.39 -3.77 -23.03
CA HIS A 5 14.24 -5.05 -23.76
C HIS A 5 14.44 -6.27 -22.84
N ALA A 6 15.22 -6.13 -21.76
CA ALA A 6 15.38 -7.20 -20.77
C ALA A 6 14.12 -7.39 -19.90
N ILE A 7 13.30 -6.36 -19.74
CA ILE A 7 11.99 -6.43 -19.07
C ILE A 7 10.95 -6.99 -20.04
N GLY A 8 10.88 -6.46 -21.26
CA GLY A 8 10.04 -7.00 -22.33
C GLY A 8 9.61 -5.95 -23.34
N ASP A 9 9.39 -6.39 -24.58
CA ASP A 9 9.05 -5.48 -25.68
C ASP A 9 7.54 -5.25 -25.78
N GLU A 10 6.78 -6.31 -25.51
CA GLU A 10 5.33 -6.33 -25.53
C GLU A 10 4.79 -5.48 -24.37
N GLY A 11 4.04 -4.42 -24.69
CA GLY A 11 3.55 -3.40 -23.74
C GLY A 11 4.32 -2.08 -23.84
N PHE A 12 5.65 -2.12 -23.88
CA PHE A 12 6.48 -0.92 -24.00
C PHE A 12 6.32 -0.23 -25.38
N VAL A 13 6.24 -1.01 -26.47
CA VAL A 13 6.05 -0.46 -27.82
C VAL A 13 4.75 0.36 -27.91
N GLY A 14 3.66 -0.16 -27.35
CA GLY A 14 2.37 0.52 -27.32
C GLY A 14 2.41 1.80 -26.48
N LEU A 15 3.02 1.74 -25.30
CA LEU A 15 3.22 2.90 -24.43
C LEU A 15 4.06 3.98 -25.13
N SER A 16 5.20 3.60 -25.72
CA SER A 16 6.08 4.53 -26.44
C SER A 16 5.33 5.26 -27.56
N ALA A 17 4.60 4.52 -28.40
CA ALA A 17 3.83 5.13 -29.49
C ALA A 17 2.70 6.04 -28.99
N ALA A 18 2.07 5.71 -27.86
CA ALA A 18 1.06 6.56 -27.23
C ALA A 18 1.67 7.86 -26.69
N LEU A 19 2.85 7.78 -26.05
CA LEU A 19 3.57 8.94 -25.53
C LEU A 19 4.08 9.84 -26.66
N ASP A 20 4.59 9.27 -27.77
CA ASP A 20 4.98 10.04 -28.96
C ASP A 20 3.81 10.88 -29.51
N ARG A 21 2.58 10.33 -29.46
CA ARG A 21 1.37 11.03 -29.90
C ARG A 21 0.85 12.06 -28.89
N LEU A 22 1.09 11.82 -27.61
CA LEU A 22 0.62 12.70 -26.54
C LEU A 22 1.53 13.92 -26.42
N ASP A 23 2.82 13.69 -26.17
CA ASP A 23 3.87 14.69 -26.06
C ASP A 23 5.25 14.00 -26.08
N PRO A 24 6.07 14.19 -27.13
CA PRO A 24 7.43 13.64 -27.20
C PRO A 24 8.33 14.08 -26.04
N ASP A 25 8.14 15.28 -25.48
CA ASP A 25 8.91 15.74 -24.32
C ASP A 25 8.50 14.98 -23.06
N PHE A 26 7.22 14.65 -22.92
CA PHE A 26 6.76 13.77 -21.84
C PHE A 26 7.35 12.36 -21.96
N LYS A 27 7.41 11.80 -23.18
CA LYS A 27 8.12 10.53 -23.43
C LYS A 27 9.58 10.62 -23.03
N ARG A 28 10.29 11.67 -23.43
CA ARG A 28 11.70 11.88 -23.08
C ARG A 28 11.87 11.94 -21.56
N LEU A 29 11.06 12.73 -20.85
CA LEU A 29 11.13 12.83 -19.39
C LEU A 29 10.85 11.50 -18.70
N LEU A 30 9.83 10.77 -19.14
CA LEU A 30 9.42 9.50 -18.54
C LEU A 30 10.39 8.37 -18.88
N VAL A 31 10.65 8.13 -20.16
CA VAL A 31 11.39 6.96 -20.66
C VAL A 31 12.90 7.19 -20.62
N GLU A 32 13.38 8.30 -21.18
CA GLU A 32 14.82 8.57 -21.32
C GLU A 32 15.41 9.18 -20.05
N GLY A 33 14.67 10.00 -19.32
CA GLY A 33 15.16 10.70 -18.13
C GLY A 33 14.91 9.99 -16.80
N ALA A 34 13.70 9.46 -16.55
CA ALA A 34 13.37 8.87 -15.25
C ALA A 34 13.54 7.35 -15.24
N TYR A 35 12.99 6.65 -16.24
CA TYR A 35 12.82 5.22 -16.17
C TYR A 35 14.08 4.43 -16.59
N ALA A 36 14.70 4.80 -17.72
CA ALA A 36 15.92 4.13 -18.17
C ALA A 36 17.10 4.32 -17.19
N ASP A 37 17.28 5.54 -16.69
CA ASP A 37 18.37 5.88 -15.77
C ASP A 37 18.23 5.16 -14.43
N ILE A 38 17.03 5.15 -13.83
CA ILE A 38 16.81 4.48 -12.54
C ILE A 38 17.07 2.97 -12.64
N ILE A 39 16.56 2.32 -13.68
CA ILE A 39 16.64 0.85 -13.79
C ILE A 39 18.07 0.41 -14.16
N ALA A 40 18.84 1.24 -14.87
CA ALA A 40 20.22 0.96 -15.23
C ALA A 40 21.22 1.04 -14.06
N ARG A 41 20.83 1.58 -12.89
CA ARG A 41 21.73 1.74 -11.74
C ARG A 41 22.19 0.38 -11.18
N PRO A 42 23.50 0.17 -10.94
CA PRO A 42 24.08 -1.15 -10.71
C PRO A 42 23.89 -1.70 -9.29
N ASN A 43 23.54 -0.84 -8.33
CA ASN A 43 23.51 -1.18 -6.91
C ASN A 43 22.32 -2.09 -6.51
N LEU A 44 21.36 -2.32 -7.40
CA LEU A 44 20.31 -3.31 -7.24
C LEU A 44 20.08 -3.99 -8.58
N SER A 45 20.21 -5.31 -8.62
CA SER A 45 20.05 -6.10 -9.84
C SER A 45 18.65 -5.90 -10.46
N LEU A 46 18.56 -5.95 -11.79
CA LEU A 46 17.29 -5.88 -12.50
C LEU A 46 16.25 -6.91 -11.99
N LYS A 47 16.70 -8.13 -11.68
CA LYS A 47 15.86 -9.19 -11.09
C LYS A 47 15.13 -8.74 -9.82
N HIS A 48 15.84 -8.07 -8.90
CA HIS A 48 15.26 -7.56 -7.65
C HIS A 48 14.47 -6.25 -7.85
N ARG A 49 14.80 -5.44 -8.86
CA ARG A 49 13.98 -4.27 -9.24
C ARG A 49 12.58 -4.69 -9.68
N GLU A 50 12.50 -5.72 -10.53
CA GLU A 50 11.22 -6.25 -10.98
C GLU A 50 10.40 -6.84 -9.83
N LEU A 51 11.05 -7.53 -8.87
CA LEU A 51 10.39 -8.00 -7.63
C LEU A 51 9.75 -6.84 -6.86
N VAL A 52 10.51 -5.77 -6.61
CA VAL A 52 10.03 -4.56 -5.91
C VAL A 52 8.87 -3.92 -6.67
N THR A 53 9.00 -3.78 -7.99
CA THR A 53 8.00 -3.16 -8.85
C THR A 53 6.70 -3.95 -8.87
N VAL A 54 6.74 -5.28 -9.06
CA VAL A 54 5.53 -6.12 -9.03
C VAL A 54 4.86 -6.07 -7.66
N ALA A 55 5.63 -6.12 -6.57
CA ALA A 55 5.09 -6.02 -5.22
C ALA A 55 4.29 -4.72 -5.00
N VAL A 56 4.81 -3.59 -5.51
CA VAL A 56 4.14 -2.28 -5.43
C VAL A 56 2.94 -2.17 -6.33
N LEU A 57 3.04 -2.57 -7.59
CA LEU A 57 1.93 -2.49 -8.55
C LEU A 57 0.77 -3.40 -8.13
N ALA A 58 1.06 -4.60 -7.63
CA ALA A 58 0.06 -5.50 -7.06
C ALA A 58 -0.65 -4.83 -5.87
N THR A 59 0.11 -4.14 -5.02
CA THR A 59 -0.41 -3.43 -3.84
C THR A 59 -1.31 -2.24 -4.18
N MET A 60 -0.99 -1.50 -5.24
CA MET A 60 -1.76 -0.35 -5.69
C MET A 60 -3.15 -0.76 -6.21
N GLY A 61 -3.28 -1.95 -6.79
CA GLY A 61 -4.55 -2.56 -7.18
C GLY A 61 -5.34 -1.81 -8.27
N ASN A 62 -4.69 -0.91 -9.01
CA ASN A 62 -5.32 -0.08 -10.04
C ASN A 62 -4.44 0.14 -11.28
N ALA A 63 -3.38 -0.67 -11.43
CA ALA A 63 -2.34 -0.52 -12.45
C ALA A 63 -2.12 -1.82 -13.24
N ASP A 64 -3.20 -2.53 -13.58
CA ASP A 64 -3.18 -3.91 -14.08
C ASP A 64 -2.29 -4.12 -15.31
N GLY A 65 -2.28 -3.16 -16.25
CA GLY A 65 -1.42 -3.22 -17.43
C GLY A 65 0.07 -3.17 -17.09
N ALA A 66 0.45 -2.27 -16.17
CA ALA A 66 1.83 -2.18 -15.67
C ALA A 66 2.19 -3.42 -14.85
N LEU A 67 1.28 -3.92 -14.01
CA LEU A 67 1.47 -5.14 -13.24
C LEU A 67 1.77 -6.33 -14.16
N LYS A 68 0.96 -6.54 -15.20
CA LYS A 68 1.19 -7.60 -16.20
C LYS A 68 2.55 -7.43 -16.90
N TYR A 69 2.89 -6.21 -17.34
CA TYR A 69 4.16 -5.94 -17.99
C TYR A 69 5.36 -6.33 -17.12
N HIS A 70 5.36 -5.90 -15.86
CA HIS A 70 6.44 -6.19 -14.91
C HIS A 70 6.44 -7.62 -14.37
N ALA A 71 5.29 -8.28 -14.28
CA ALA A 71 5.23 -9.72 -14.03
C ALA A 71 5.92 -10.50 -15.17
N GLY A 72 5.74 -10.04 -16.42
CA GLY A 72 6.51 -10.53 -17.57
C GLY A 72 8.01 -10.25 -17.43
N GLY A 73 8.38 -9.07 -16.93
CA GLY A 73 9.75 -8.67 -16.60
C GLY A 73 10.41 -9.56 -15.55
N MET A 74 9.68 -9.92 -14.49
CA MET A 74 10.17 -10.89 -13.50
C MET A 74 10.52 -12.24 -14.17
N LEU A 75 9.64 -12.76 -15.02
CA LEU A 75 9.92 -14.01 -15.75
C LEU A 75 11.16 -13.87 -16.65
N ASN A 76 11.24 -12.77 -17.40
CA ASN A 76 12.34 -12.50 -18.33
C ASN A 76 13.70 -12.32 -17.63
N THR A 77 13.67 -11.90 -16.36
CA THR A 77 14.86 -11.77 -15.50
C THR A 77 15.17 -13.02 -14.67
N GLY A 78 14.48 -14.13 -14.95
CA GLY A 78 14.80 -15.46 -14.40
C GLY A 78 14.12 -15.78 -13.07
N TRP A 79 12.96 -15.18 -12.78
CA TRP A 79 12.07 -15.67 -11.72
C TRP A 79 11.19 -16.82 -12.21
N THR A 80 10.83 -17.72 -11.30
CA THR A 80 9.84 -18.76 -11.59
C THR A 80 8.42 -18.16 -11.58
N PRO A 81 7.46 -18.74 -12.31
CA PRO A 81 6.06 -18.34 -12.24
C PRO A 81 5.51 -18.30 -10.81
N HIS A 82 5.88 -19.31 -10.00
CA HIS A 82 5.53 -19.38 -8.59
C HIS A 82 6.09 -18.22 -7.78
N ALA A 83 7.29 -17.72 -8.07
CA ALA A 83 7.84 -16.55 -7.38
C ALA A 83 7.08 -15.25 -7.73
N VAL A 84 6.60 -15.11 -8.97
CA VAL A 84 5.76 -13.97 -9.38
C VAL A 84 4.42 -14.00 -8.64
N LEU A 85 3.80 -15.18 -8.52
CA LEU A 85 2.57 -15.38 -7.78
C LEU A 85 2.75 -15.20 -6.26
N ASP A 86 3.84 -15.71 -5.69
CA ASP A 86 4.19 -15.52 -4.26
C ASP A 86 4.39 -14.03 -3.94
N THR A 87 4.99 -13.27 -4.86
CA THR A 87 5.13 -11.81 -4.73
C THR A 87 3.77 -11.09 -4.61
N ALA A 88 2.81 -11.45 -5.45
CA ALA A 88 1.45 -10.91 -5.34
C ALA A 88 0.74 -11.42 -4.08
N PHE A 89 0.98 -12.67 -3.67
CA PHE A 89 0.43 -13.25 -2.46
C PHE A 89 0.91 -12.53 -1.19
N GLU A 90 2.14 -12.01 -1.15
CA GLU A 90 2.60 -11.19 -0.01
C GLU A 90 1.66 -10.03 0.28
N THR A 91 1.06 -9.42 -0.75
CA THR A 91 0.13 -8.30 -0.58
C THR A 91 -1.09 -8.67 0.25
N LEU A 92 -1.46 -9.95 0.37
CA LEU A 92 -2.60 -10.40 1.17
C LEU A 92 -2.51 -9.92 2.62
N HIS A 93 -1.32 -10.04 3.21
CA HIS A 93 -1.10 -9.70 4.62
C HIS A 93 -1.16 -8.18 4.85
N TYR A 94 -0.81 -7.38 3.85
CA TYR A 94 -0.60 -5.95 3.99
C TYR A 94 -1.71 -5.08 3.38
N ALA A 95 -2.35 -5.59 2.33
CA ALA A 95 -3.33 -4.88 1.51
C ALA A 95 -4.70 -5.59 1.48
N GLY A 96 -4.80 -6.79 2.05
CA GLY A 96 -6.03 -7.58 2.11
C GLY A 96 -6.22 -8.54 0.93
N VAL A 97 -7.18 -9.44 1.09
CA VAL A 97 -7.54 -10.49 0.14
C VAL A 97 -7.98 -9.95 -1.22
N PRO A 98 -8.84 -8.92 -1.34
CA PRO A 98 -9.29 -8.45 -2.66
C PRO A 98 -8.14 -7.97 -3.55
N VAL A 99 -7.17 -7.24 -2.97
CA VAL A 99 -6.00 -6.74 -3.69
C VAL A 99 -5.11 -7.89 -4.15
N ALA A 100 -4.78 -8.82 -3.26
CA ALA A 100 -3.96 -9.99 -3.59
C ALA A 100 -4.63 -10.88 -4.64
N ALA A 101 -5.93 -11.17 -4.48
CA ALA A 101 -6.68 -11.99 -5.42
C ALA A 101 -6.73 -11.35 -6.82
N ALA A 102 -6.98 -10.03 -6.91
CA ALA A 102 -6.94 -9.33 -8.19
C ALA A 102 -5.56 -9.43 -8.85
N ALA A 103 -4.48 -9.13 -8.11
CA ALA A 103 -3.12 -9.22 -8.64
C ALA A 103 -2.78 -10.63 -9.13
N ILE A 104 -3.11 -11.66 -8.35
CA ILE A 104 -2.89 -13.06 -8.73
C ILE A 104 -3.68 -13.42 -9.98
N ARG A 105 -4.95 -12.99 -10.12
CA ARG A 105 -5.74 -13.24 -11.35
C ARG A 105 -5.11 -12.58 -12.57
N HIS A 106 -4.61 -11.34 -12.46
CA HIS A 106 -3.93 -10.68 -13.58
C HIS A 106 -2.65 -11.40 -14.00
N ILE A 107 -1.85 -11.86 -13.02
CA ILE A 107 -0.63 -12.63 -13.26
C ILE A 107 -0.96 -14.00 -13.85
N ALA A 108 -1.95 -14.71 -13.32
CA ALA A 108 -2.40 -15.98 -13.88
C ALA A 108 -2.92 -15.84 -15.32
N GLY A 109 -3.62 -14.74 -15.61
CA GLY A 109 -3.99 -14.38 -16.98
C GLY A 109 -2.78 -14.25 -17.91
N LEU A 110 -1.75 -13.52 -17.48
CA LEU A 110 -0.48 -13.41 -18.22
C LEU A 110 0.20 -14.77 -18.42
N LEU A 111 0.24 -15.62 -17.39
CA LEU A 111 0.86 -16.95 -17.48
C LEU A 111 0.12 -17.84 -18.48
N ARG A 112 -1.22 -17.79 -18.49
CA ARG A 112 -2.06 -18.45 -19.50
C ARG A 112 -1.82 -17.91 -20.91
N GLU A 113 -1.73 -16.59 -21.06
CA GLU A 113 -1.38 -15.93 -22.34
C GLU A 113 -0.02 -16.42 -22.88
N ARG A 114 0.93 -16.73 -21.98
CA ARG A 114 2.25 -17.28 -22.31
C ARG A 114 2.32 -18.81 -22.36
N ALA A 115 1.18 -19.50 -22.24
CA ALA A 115 1.09 -20.97 -22.17
C ALA A 115 2.00 -21.61 -21.09
N ILE A 116 2.17 -20.92 -19.96
CA ILE A 116 2.91 -21.41 -18.79
C ILE A 116 1.92 -22.06 -17.82
N ASP A 117 2.07 -23.37 -17.61
CA ASP A 117 1.33 -24.11 -16.60
C ASP A 117 2.01 -23.97 -15.23
N ILE A 118 1.20 -23.73 -14.19
CA ILE A 118 1.64 -23.56 -12.81
C ILE A 118 1.19 -24.69 -11.89
N ASP A 119 0.43 -25.68 -12.38
CA ASP A 119 -0.06 -26.82 -11.58
C ASP A 119 -0.78 -26.39 -10.27
N VAL A 120 -1.36 -25.19 -10.28
CA VAL A 120 -2.15 -24.64 -9.18
C VAL A 120 -3.42 -24.05 -9.76
N ASP A 121 -4.56 -24.56 -9.29
CA ASP A 121 -5.86 -23.96 -9.55
C ASP A 121 -5.96 -22.64 -8.76
N VAL A 122 -6.06 -21.52 -9.49
CA VAL A 122 -6.24 -20.17 -8.93
C VAL A 122 -7.67 -19.66 -9.10
N ASP A 123 -8.59 -20.48 -9.64
CA ASP A 123 -9.97 -20.09 -9.90
C ASP A 123 -10.78 -19.95 -8.60
N PHE A 124 -10.30 -20.54 -7.50
CA PHE A 124 -10.85 -20.28 -6.16
C PHE A 124 -10.79 -18.80 -5.75
N LEU A 125 -9.97 -17.98 -6.44
CA LEU A 125 -9.87 -16.53 -6.24
C LEU A 125 -10.97 -15.72 -6.96
N GLU A 126 -11.90 -16.36 -7.66
CA GLU A 126 -13.01 -15.70 -8.36
C GLU A 126 -14.11 -15.23 -7.42
N ASP A 127 -14.38 -15.98 -6.34
CA ASP A 127 -15.34 -15.62 -5.30
C ASP A 127 -14.60 -14.98 -4.12
N PRO A 128 -14.76 -13.66 -3.88
CA PRO A 128 -14.08 -12.98 -2.79
C PRO A 128 -14.42 -13.54 -1.40
N GLU A 129 -15.66 -13.95 -1.14
CA GLU A 129 -16.06 -14.45 0.17
C GLU A 129 -15.50 -15.85 0.42
N ALA A 130 -15.63 -16.75 -0.55
CA ALA A 130 -15.04 -18.08 -0.48
C ALA A 130 -13.51 -18.02 -0.40
N THR A 131 -12.89 -17.06 -1.09
CA THR A 131 -11.44 -16.80 -1.01
C THR A 131 -11.03 -16.42 0.41
N ILE A 132 -11.74 -15.47 1.02
CA ILE A 132 -11.47 -15.02 2.39
C ILE A 132 -11.58 -16.20 3.35
N ALA A 133 -12.67 -16.98 3.28
CA ALA A 133 -12.85 -18.15 4.14
C ALA A 133 -11.72 -19.17 3.96
N THR A 134 -11.40 -19.52 2.72
CA THR A 134 -10.35 -20.50 2.38
C THR A 134 -8.97 -20.06 2.87
N LEU A 135 -8.60 -18.79 2.66
CA LEU A 135 -7.28 -18.28 3.04
C LEU A 135 -7.15 -18.11 4.56
N LEU A 136 -8.23 -17.77 5.27
CA LEU A 136 -8.26 -17.72 6.74
C LEU A 136 -8.20 -19.12 7.37
N GLU A 137 -8.86 -20.11 6.77
CA GLU A 137 -8.91 -21.49 7.28
C GLU A 137 -7.62 -22.26 7.02
N ARG A 138 -7.06 -22.16 5.81
CA ARG A 138 -5.93 -23.02 5.41
C ARG A 138 -4.65 -22.74 6.18
N ARG A 139 -4.42 -21.51 6.65
CA ARG A 139 -3.16 -21.05 7.30
C ARG A 139 -1.89 -21.55 6.59
N GLN A 140 -1.98 -21.82 5.30
CA GLN A 140 -0.94 -22.37 4.46
C GLN A 140 -0.82 -21.52 3.21
N ARG A 141 0.43 -21.27 2.80
CA ARG A 141 0.72 -20.47 1.62
C ARG A 141 0.60 -21.36 0.37
N PRO A 142 -0.14 -20.95 -0.66
CA PRO A 142 -0.23 -21.70 -1.91
C PRO A 142 1.09 -21.63 -2.70
N PHE A 143 1.92 -20.63 -2.42
CA PHE A 143 3.22 -20.40 -3.04
C PHE A 143 4.26 -20.14 -1.95
N ASP A 144 5.45 -20.72 -2.08
CA ASP A 144 6.59 -20.46 -1.19
C ASP A 144 7.90 -20.52 -1.99
N ALA A 145 7.96 -19.71 -3.05
CA ALA A 145 9.05 -19.72 -4.01
C ALA A 145 10.06 -18.59 -3.76
N LEU A 146 9.65 -17.52 -3.07
CA LEU A 146 10.59 -16.48 -2.63
C LEU A 146 11.40 -16.97 -1.43
N THR A 147 12.70 -16.69 -1.44
CA THR A 147 13.53 -16.88 -0.24
C THR A 147 13.08 -15.92 0.87
N PRO A 148 13.38 -16.22 2.14
CA PRO A 148 13.11 -15.30 3.23
C PRO A 148 13.73 -13.90 3.04
N LYS A 149 14.88 -13.80 2.36
CA LYS A 149 15.55 -12.53 2.06
C LYS A 149 14.77 -11.71 1.03
N GLU A 150 14.32 -12.34 -0.05
CA GLU A 150 13.55 -11.70 -1.13
C GLU A 150 12.16 -11.29 -0.65
N ARG A 151 11.51 -12.13 0.17
CA ARG A 151 10.23 -11.84 0.80
C ARG A 151 10.25 -10.58 1.64
N ARG A 152 11.32 -10.36 2.41
CA ARG A 152 11.50 -9.12 3.19
C ARG A 152 11.62 -7.89 2.31
N LEU A 153 12.31 -8.00 1.17
CA LEU A 153 12.41 -6.92 0.19
C LEU A 153 11.05 -6.58 -0.43
N ALA A 154 10.29 -7.60 -0.82
CA ALA A 154 8.92 -7.43 -1.33
C ALA A 154 8.00 -6.79 -0.27
N ALA A 155 8.05 -7.29 0.96
CA ALA A 155 7.29 -6.73 2.09
C ALA A 155 7.62 -5.26 2.33
N LEU A 156 8.90 -4.87 2.31
CA LEU A 156 9.31 -3.47 2.43
C LEU A 156 8.68 -2.60 1.32
N ALA A 157 8.74 -3.07 0.07
CA ALA A 157 8.15 -2.35 -1.06
C ALA A 157 6.62 -2.17 -0.90
N ILE A 158 5.93 -3.24 -0.48
CA ILE A 158 4.48 -3.24 -0.21
C ILE A 158 4.13 -2.25 0.91
N VAL A 159 4.88 -2.26 2.02
CA VAL A 159 4.66 -1.37 3.16
C VAL A 159 4.82 0.09 2.76
N ILE A 160 5.86 0.42 1.98
CA ILE A 160 6.09 1.77 1.48
C ILE A 160 4.94 2.20 0.55
N ALA A 161 4.45 1.30 -0.31
CA ALA A 161 3.37 1.59 -1.24
C ALA A 161 1.99 1.75 -0.56
N ARG A 162 1.69 0.94 0.46
CA ARG A 162 0.38 0.97 1.15
C ARG A 162 0.13 2.24 1.91
N GLU A 163 1.17 2.82 2.51
CA GLU A 163 1.14 4.17 3.08
C GLU A 163 2.42 4.47 3.84
N ASN A 164 2.63 5.78 4.00
CA ASN A 164 3.64 6.43 4.82
C ASN A 164 3.47 6.15 6.34
N ARG A 165 3.23 4.90 6.72
CA ARG A 165 3.18 4.38 8.10
C ARG A 165 4.61 4.21 8.59
N HIS A 166 5.22 5.33 8.99
CA HIS A 166 6.64 5.45 9.32
C HIS A 166 7.17 4.35 10.23
N ASP A 167 6.36 3.90 11.20
CA ASP A 167 6.78 2.86 12.14
C ASP A 167 6.90 1.47 11.50
N ALA A 168 5.99 1.10 10.60
CA ALA A 168 6.05 -0.18 9.90
C ALA A 168 7.24 -0.21 8.91
N VAL A 169 7.48 0.90 8.21
CA VAL A 169 8.65 1.05 7.33
C VAL A 169 9.93 0.78 8.10
N ARG A 170 10.10 1.37 9.28
CA ARG A 170 11.30 1.20 10.11
C ARG A 170 11.54 -0.28 10.45
N VAL A 171 10.49 -1.00 10.83
CA VAL A 171 10.57 -2.44 11.12
C VAL A 171 11.04 -3.22 9.89
N HIS A 172 10.42 -2.98 8.73
CA HIS A 172 10.76 -3.71 7.50
C HIS A 172 12.13 -3.35 6.93
N VAL A 173 12.62 -2.13 7.13
CA VAL A 173 14.01 -1.76 6.80
C VAL A 173 14.97 -2.55 7.67
N ASN A 174 14.75 -2.62 8.98
CA ASN A 174 15.57 -3.40 9.89
C ASN A 174 15.56 -4.89 9.54
N ASP A 175 14.39 -5.45 9.21
CA ASP A 175 14.28 -6.83 8.75
C ASP A 175 15.11 -7.08 7.49
N CYS A 176 15.11 -6.14 6.55
CA CYS A 176 15.93 -6.25 5.35
C CYS A 176 17.43 -6.20 5.67
N LEU A 177 17.87 -5.27 6.51
CA LEU A 177 19.27 -5.17 6.95
C LEU A 177 19.74 -6.44 7.67
N HIS A 178 18.92 -6.99 8.57
CA HIS A 178 19.20 -8.26 9.25
C HIS A 178 19.23 -9.46 8.30
N ALA A 179 18.50 -9.41 7.20
CA ALA A 179 18.56 -10.42 6.14
C ALA A 179 19.75 -10.23 5.18
N GLY A 180 20.59 -9.21 5.42
CA GLY A 180 21.79 -8.93 4.63
C GLY A 180 21.53 -8.14 3.36
N TRP A 181 20.45 -7.35 3.30
CA TRP A 181 20.34 -6.27 2.31
C TRP A 181 21.20 -5.09 2.75
N THR A 182 21.91 -4.48 1.81
CA THR A 182 22.80 -3.35 2.09
C THR A 182 22.05 -2.02 2.09
N ARG A 183 22.64 -0.99 2.73
CA ARG A 183 22.12 0.40 2.66
C ARG A 183 22.00 0.86 1.20
N GLY A 184 22.96 0.50 0.35
CA GLY A 184 22.96 0.81 -1.08
C GLY A 184 21.79 0.19 -1.82
N GLU A 185 21.56 -1.11 -1.66
CA GLU A 185 20.43 -1.82 -2.28
C GLU A 185 19.07 -1.23 -1.83
N LEU A 186 18.91 -0.95 -0.54
CA LEU A 186 17.68 -0.37 -0.01
C LEU A 186 17.47 1.09 -0.44
N THR A 187 18.56 1.82 -0.71
CA THR A 187 18.47 3.15 -1.33
C THR A 187 17.95 3.06 -2.77
N GLU A 188 18.39 2.05 -3.53
CA GLU A 188 17.86 1.80 -4.88
C GLU A 188 16.39 1.40 -4.88
N VAL A 189 15.91 0.72 -3.82
CA VAL A 189 14.47 0.48 -3.64
C VAL A 189 13.73 1.81 -3.57
N LEU A 190 14.15 2.75 -2.71
CA LEU A 190 13.50 4.06 -2.61
C LEU A 190 13.50 4.82 -3.95
N ILE A 191 14.64 4.80 -4.65
CA ILE A 191 14.77 5.43 -5.97
C ILE A 191 13.82 4.77 -6.96
N GLN A 192 13.77 3.43 -7.02
CA GLN A 192 12.85 2.67 -7.89
C GLN A 192 11.40 3.08 -7.63
N LEU A 193 10.99 3.18 -6.36
CA LEU A 193 9.62 3.50 -5.97
C LEU A 193 9.19 4.91 -6.40
N THR A 194 10.11 5.86 -6.59
CA THR A 194 9.76 7.19 -7.11
C THR A 194 9.06 7.13 -8.46
N GLY A 195 9.41 6.15 -9.31
CA GLY A 195 8.80 5.95 -10.63
C GLY A 195 7.40 5.35 -10.60
N TYR A 196 6.98 4.74 -9.49
CA TYR A 196 5.69 4.02 -9.39
C TYR A 196 4.70 4.69 -8.45
N ILE A 197 5.15 5.11 -7.26
CA ILE A 197 4.30 5.76 -6.25
C ILE A 197 4.56 7.26 -6.12
N GLY A 198 5.57 7.78 -6.82
CA GLY A 198 5.87 9.21 -6.88
C GLY A 198 6.65 9.77 -5.68
N TRP A 199 7.25 10.93 -5.91
CA TRP A 199 8.02 11.67 -4.91
C TRP A 199 7.26 11.98 -3.60
N PRO A 200 5.97 12.39 -3.62
CA PRO A 200 5.26 12.74 -2.38
C PRO A 200 5.18 11.60 -1.37
N LEU A 201 5.18 10.34 -1.83
CA LEU A 201 5.15 9.16 -0.97
C LEU A 201 6.55 8.71 -0.54
N VAL A 202 7.56 8.84 -1.41
CA VAL A 202 8.93 8.39 -1.11
C VAL A 202 9.70 9.36 -0.20
N LEU A 203 9.56 10.68 -0.40
CA LEU A 203 10.39 11.67 0.31
C LEU A 203 10.29 11.61 1.85
N PRO A 204 9.09 11.51 2.46
CA PRO A 204 9.00 11.40 3.91
C PRO A 204 9.60 10.09 4.42
N VAL A 205 9.46 9.00 3.64
CA VAL A 205 9.99 7.65 3.94
C VAL A 205 11.52 7.68 4.03
N SER A 206 12.19 8.40 3.13
CA SER A 206 13.66 8.49 3.10
C SER A 206 14.26 8.88 4.44
N ARG A 207 13.62 9.79 5.20
CA ARG A 207 14.09 10.19 6.53
C ARG A 207 14.05 9.02 7.53
N ILE A 208 12.99 8.23 7.52
CA ILE A 208 12.86 7.06 8.40
C ILE A 208 13.89 6.00 8.05
N VAL A 209 14.17 5.81 6.76
CA VAL A 209 15.19 4.86 6.31
C VAL A 209 16.58 5.30 6.79
N LEU A 210 16.91 6.59 6.69
CA LEU A 210 18.16 7.14 7.25
C LEU A 210 18.26 6.90 8.77
N ASP A 211 17.22 7.25 9.52
CA ASP A 211 17.17 7.04 10.97
C ASP A 211 17.35 5.54 11.32
N ALA A 212 16.72 4.64 10.56
CA ALA A 212 16.85 3.20 10.75
C ALA A 212 18.27 2.71 10.44
N PHE A 213 18.89 3.21 9.37
CA PHE A 213 20.23 2.82 9.02
C PHE A 213 21.25 3.26 10.08
N ASP A 214 21.13 4.49 10.59
CA ASP A 214 22.04 5.03 11.60
C ASP A 214 21.91 4.27 12.92
N ALA A 215 20.68 3.94 13.32
CA ALA A 215 20.41 3.08 14.47
C ALA A 215 21.02 1.66 14.30
N PHE A 216 20.88 1.06 13.11
CA PHE A 216 21.43 -0.26 12.82
C PHE A 216 22.97 -0.26 12.86
N SER A 217 23.60 0.77 12.28
CA SER A 217 25.06 0.95 12.30
C SER A 217 25.59 1.17 13.71
N ALA A 218 24.90 1.93 14.56
CA ALA A 218 25.27 2.13 15.95
C ALA A 218 25.24 0.83 16.78
N LEU A 219 24.32 -0.09 16.47
CA LEU A 219 24.15 -1.35 17.20
C LEU A 219 25.12 -2.46 16.75
N ASN A 220 25.50 -2.49 15.47
CA ASN A 220 26.23 -3.63 14.90
C ASN A 220 27.71 -3.33 14.56
N GLY A 221 28.19 -2.10 14.79
CA GLY A 221 29.48 -1.64 14.28
C GLY A 221 29.43 -1.40 12.76
N ALA A 222 30.26 -0.51 12.22
CA ALA A 222 30.13 -0.07 10.83
C ALA A 222 30.73 -1.07 9.82
N PRO A 223 29.96 -1.55 8.81
CA PRO A 223 30.47 -1.78 7.48
C PRO A 223 30.17 -0.54 6.63
N ASP A 224 31.21 0.22 6.34
CA ASP A 224 31.17 1.37 5.44
C ASP A 224 31.26 0.89 3.99
N ASP A 225 30.12 0.51 3.41
CA ASP A 225 29.97 0.31 1.96
C ASP A 225 29.24 1.52 1.34
N SER A 226 29.62 2.73 1.75
CA SER A 226 29.24 3.94 1.02
C SER A 226 29.98 3.97 -0.32
N ALA A 227 29.46 3.22 -1.30
CA ALA A 227 29.86 3.40 -2.69
C ALA A 227 29.57 4.86 -3.07
N GLY A 228 30.64 5.64 -3.20
CA GLY A 228 30.60 7.09 -3.40
C GLY A 228 29.63 7.48 -4.52
N ILE A 229 28.63 8.28 -4.17
CA ILE A 229 27.75 8.93 -5.13
C ILE A 229 28.57 10.06 -5.77
N GLN A 230 29.17 9.81 -6.93
CA GLN A 230 29.61 10.92 -7.79
C GLN A 230 28.37 11.50 -8.48
N ALA A 231 27.91 12.63 -7.96
CA ALA A 231 26.92 13.46 -8.61
C ALA A 231 27.64 14.41 -9.59
N ASP A 232 27.44 14.23 -10.89
CA ASP A 232 27.63 15.34 -11.84
C ASP A 232 26.38 16.22 -11.78
N ALA A 233 26.57 17.49 -11.45
CA ALA A 233 25.51 18.47 -11.35
C ALA A 233 25.20 19.10 -12.71
N PRO A 234 23.91 19.22 -13.10
CA PRO A 234 23.47 20.27 -13.99
C PRO A 234 22.70 21.35 -13.23
N ALA A 235 22.94 22.59 -13.67
CA ALA A 235 22.55 23.85 -13.05
C ALA A 235 21.06 24.05 -12.74
N GLU A 236 20.83 24.85 -11.70
CA GLU A 236 19.56 25.38 -11.19
C GLU A 236 18.56 25.82 -12.26
N ARG A 237 17.28 25.48 -12.07
CA ARG A 237 16.13 26.33 -12.44
C ARG A 237 15.00 26.20 -11.43
N HIS A 238 14.68 27.31 -10.77
CA HIS A 238 13.45 27.50 -10.00
C HIS A 238 12.36 28.15 -10.88
N ALA A 239 11.08 27.77 -10.69
CA ALA A 239 9.94 28.71 -10.59
C ALA A 239 8.65 28.01 -10.08
N LEU A 240 7.78 28.80 -9.43
CA LEU A 240 6.68 28.47 -8.51
C LEU A 240 5.31 28.05 -9.11
N GLN A 241 4.64 27.14 -8.39
CA GLN A 241 3.30 27.16 -7.74
C GLN A 241 2.03 27.86 -8.35
N ARG A 242 0.92 27.06 -8.37
CA ARG A 242 -0.56 27.35 -8.32
C ARG A 242 -1.23 28.03 -9.54
N ASP A 243 -2.45 27.68 -9.99
CA ASP A 243 -3.71 27.28 -9.32
C ASP A 243 -4.47 26.12 -10.03
N LEU A 244 -5.34 25.46 -9.26
CA LEU A 244 -6.23 24.36 -9.66
C LEU A 244 -7.70 24.82 -9.85
N TYR A 245 -8.36 24.15 -10.81
CA TYR A 245 -9.79 24.04 -11.11
C TYR A 245 -10.55 25.20 -11.80
N ARG A 246 -10.96 24.90 -13.04
CA ARG A 246 -12.39 24.82 -13.40
C ARG A 246 -12.57 23.92 -14.63
N SER A 247 -13.22 22.77 -14.48
CA SER A 247 -13.90 22.14 -15.63
C SER A 247 -15.17 21.44 -15.17
N ASN A 248 -16.26 21.86 -15.81
CA ASN A 248 -17.57 21.23 -15.78
C ASN A 248 -17.51 20.07 -16.78
N ALA A 249 -17.83 18.86 -16.35
CA ALA A 249 -18.15 17.77 -17.26
C ALA A 249 -19.44 17.10 -16.75
N ALA A 250 -20.54 17.48 -17.39
CA ALA A 250 -21.79 16.75 -17.35
C ALA A 250 -21.64 15.48 -18.20
N GLY A 251 -22.14 14.35 -17.71
CA GLY A 251 -22.35 13.18 -18.54
C GLY A 251 -22.43 11.85 -17.79
N GLY A 252 -23.66 11.39 -17.53
CA GLY A 252 -24.01 9.97 -17.55
C GLY A 252 -23.95 9.22 -16.23
N PHE A 253 -24.97 9.39 -15.38
CA PHE A 253 -25.34 8.36 -14.40
C PHE A 253 -26.64 7.70 -14.85
N VAL A 254 -26.59 6.38 -15.08
CA VAL A 254 -27.78 5.53 -15.19
C VAL A 254 -28.27 5.24 -13.76
N ASP A 255 -29.59 5.24 -13.61
CA ASP A 255 -30.42 5.30 -12.39
C ASP A 255 -29.89 4.56 -11.14
N MET A 256 -29.09 5.26 -10.34
CA MET A 256 -28.78 4.95 -8.93
C MET A 256 -29.15 6.13 -8.02
N SER A 257 -29.83 7.16 -8.56
CA SER A 257 -30.04 8.45 -7.88
C SER A 257 -30.94 8.28 -6.67
N SER A 258 -32.00 7.48 -6.75
CA SER A 258 -32.97 7.37 -5.64
C SER A 258 -32.40 6.69 -4.39
N ALA A 259 -31.45 5.76 -4.53
CA ALA A 259 -30.79 5.11 -3.38
C ALA A 259 -29.75 6.04 -2.74
N ILE A 260 -29.03 6.79 -3.57
CA ILE A 260 -28.07 7.80 -3.12
C ILE A 260 -28.81 8.97 -2.44
N GLU A 261 -29.90 9.46 -3.02
CA GLU A 261 -30.79 10.47 -2.44
C GLU A 261 -31.35 10.00 -1.09
N ARG A 262 -31.89 8.79 -1.02
CA ARG A 262 -32.32 8.19 0.27
C ARG A 262 -31.16 8.09 1.28
N GLY A 263 -29.95 7.80 0.81
CA GLY A 263 -28.75 7.77 1.65
C GLY A 263 -28.36 9.16 2.18
N ILE A 264 -28.40 10.17 1.31
CA ILE A 264 -28.15 11.58 1.65
C ILE A 264 -29.20 12.09 2.64
N ASP A 265 -30.49 11.81 2.39
CA ASP A 265 -31.58 12.22 3.28
C ASP A 265 -31.44 11.58 4.66
N ARG A 266 -31.04 10.30 4.73
CA ARG A 266 -30.73 9.64 6.00
C ARG A 266 -29.56 10.31 6.72
N LEU A 267 -28.46 10.59 6.01
CA LEU A 267 -27.31 11.29 6.59
C LEU A 267 -27.66 12.71 7.07
N ALA A 268 -28.50 13.43 6.34
CA ALA A 268 -29.00 14.75 6.72
C ALA A 268 -29.93 14.66 7.95
N SER A 269 -30.82 13.67 8.00
CA SER A 269 -31.73 13.43 9.14
C SER A 269 -30.99 12.97 10.42
N ALA A 270 -29.88 12.23 10.26
CA ALA A 270 -29.00 11.87 11.37
C ALA A 270 -28.32 13.10 11.99
N ALA A 271 -28.01 14.12 11.18
CA ALA A 271 -27.45 15.38 11.68
C ALA A 271 -28.47 16.22 12.47
N SER A 272 -29.78 15.99 12.29
CA SER A 272 -30.84 16.67 13.05
C SER A 272 -31.20 16.00 14.39
N GLY A 273 -30.62 14.84 14.72
CA GLY A 273 -30.73 14.22 16.05
C GLY A 273 -31.93 13.30 16.31
N ASP A 274 -32.75 13.01 15.28
CA ASP A 274 -33.98 12.19 15.39
C ASP A 274 -33.76 10.68 15.08
N GLU A 275 -32.50 10.24 14.99
CA GLU A 275 -32.16 8.86 14.59
C GLU A 275 -32.19 7.87 15.77
N PRO A 276 -32.77 6.65 15.63
CA PRO A 276 -32.72 5.63 16.66
C PRO A 276 -31.27 5.29 17.07
N VAL A 277 -31.03 5.14 18.38
CA VAL A 277 -29.69 4.90 18.95
C VAL A 277 -28.97 3.70 18.31
N GLU A 278 -29.70 2.64 17.98
CA GLU A 278 -29.14 1.45 17.31
C GLU A 278 -28.60 1.77 15.90
N HIS A 279 -29.30 2.60 15.14
CA HIS A 279 -28.85 3.05 13.81
C HIS A 279 -27.63 3.96 13.92
N VAL A 280 -27.63 4.89 14.90
CA VAL A 280 -26.47 5.73 15.20
C VAL A 280 -25.24 4.87 15.52
N LYS A 281 -25.39 3.90 16.42
CA LYS A 281 -24.34 2.94 16.79
C LYS A 281 -23.81 2.18 15.56
N ALA A 282 -24.69 1.57 14.78
CA ALA A 282 -24.31 0.81 13.58
C ALA A 282 -23.57 1.67 12.55
N ARG A 283 -24.00 2.93 12.36
CA ARG A 283 -23.34 3.90 11.48
C ARG A 283 -21.92 4.20 11.93
N HIS A 284 -21.69 4.43 13.22
CA HIS A 284 -20.34 4.68 13.73
C HIS A 284 -19.44 3.45 13.62
N LEU A 285 -19.94 2.23 13.89
CA LEU A 285 -19.19 0.99 13.69
C LEU A 285 -18.81 0.78 12.22
N THR A 286 -19.74 1.05 11.30
CA THR A 286 -19.47 1.00 9.85
C THR A 286 -18.40 2.02 9.44
N ALA A 287 -18.51 3.26 9.93
CA ALA A 287 -17.52 4.30 9.65
C ALA A 287 -16.12 3.93 10.18
N ILE A 288 -16.04 3.30 11.37
CA ILE A 288 -14.79 2.78 11.93
C ILE A 288 -14.17 1.72 11.00
N ALA A 289 -14.97 0.77 10.49
CA ALA A 289 -14.50 -0.22 9.54
C ALA A 289 -14.00 0.42 8.23
N CYS A 290 -14.77 1.37 7.66
CA CYS A 290 -14.38 2.10 6.45
C CYS A 290 -13.09 2.90 6.62
N LEU A 291 -12.96 3.66 7.71
CA LEU A 291 -11.75 4.44 8.01
C LEU A 291 -10.55 3.53 8.31
N THR A 292 -10.78 2.34 8.86
CA THR A 292 -9.75 1.30 8.98
C THR A 292 -9.28 0.85 7.59
N CYS A 293 -10.19 0.57 6.66
CA CYS A 293 -9.84 0.19 5.29
C CYS A 293 -9.10 1.29 4.52
N LEU A 294 -9.49 2.55 4.69
CA LEU A 294 -8.82 3.70 4.08
C LEU A 294 -7.45 3.93 4.69
N ALA A 295 -7.35 3.83 6.02
CA ALA A 295 -6.11 3.83 6.78
C ALA A 295 -5.25 5.11 6.70
N ARG A 296 -5.71 6.18 6.04
CA ARG A 296 -4.91 7.37 5.75
C ARG A 296 -4.53 8.14 6.99
N ASN A 297 -3.36 8.79 6.95
CA ASN A 297 -2.94 9.69 8.02
C ASN A 297 -3.97 10.79 8.31
N ALA A 298 -4.68 11.27 7.28
CA ALA A 298 -5.75 12.26 7.43
C ALA A 298 -7.01 11.73 8.15
N ASP A 299 -7.15 10.42 8.29
CA ASP A 299 -8.33 9.76 8.84
C ASP A 299 -8.24 9.52 10.36
N ALA A 300 -7.10 9.80 11.02
CA ALA A 300 -6.90 9.52 12.44
C ALA A 300 -7.89 10.27 13.34
N ASP A 301 -8.07 11.57 13.11
CA ASP A 301 -9.02 12.40 13.90
C ASP A 301 -10.47 11.96 13.67
N ALA A 302 -10.82 11.65 12.42
CA ALA A 302 -12.14 11.14 12.06
C ALA A 302 -12.41 9.79 12.72
N LEU A 303 -11.44 8.87 12.69
CA LEU A 303 -11.54 7.56 13.33
C LEU A 303 -11.74 7.72 14.84
N ALA A 304 -10.94 8.56 15.49
CA ALA A 304 -11.07 8.85 16.91
C ALA A 304 -12.44 9.45 17.26
N ALA A 305 -12.98 10.33 16.42
CA ALA A 305 -14.33 10.88 16.60
C ALA A 305 -15.41 9.80 16.52
N HIS A 306 -15.40 8.96 15.48
CA HIS A 306 -16.37 7.88 15.36
C HIS A 306 -16.27 6.86 16.49
N ILE A 307 -15.07 6.57 17.01
CA ILE A 307 -14.88 5.70 18.19
C ILE A 307 -15.54 6.32 19.44
N ARG A 308 -15.34 7.62 19.68
CA ARG A 308 -15.97 8.31 20.82
C ARG A 308 -17.50 8.31 20.71
N ASP A 309 -18.02 8.60 19.52
CA ASP A 309 -19.47 8.70 19.31
C ASP A 309 -20.15 7.32 19.28
N ALA A 310 -19.48 6.28 18.79
CA ALA A 310 -19.93 4.89 18.94
C ALA A 310 -20.12 4.54 20.44
N ARG A 311 -19.15 4.90 21.28
CA ARG A 311 -19.23 4.66 22.73
C ARG A 311 -20.35 5.46 23.40
N ARG A 312 -20.54 6.73 23.01
CA ARG A 312 -21.68 7.55 23.50
C ARG A 312 -23.03 6.94 23.12
N SER A 313 -23.08 6.25 21.99
CA SER A 313 -24.25 5.52 21.49
C SER A 313 -24.39 4.10 22.05
N GLY A 314 -23.58 3.73 23.06
CA GLY A 314 -23.65 2.44 23.73
C GLY A 314 -22.87 1.29 23.10
N ALA A 315 -21.97 1.56 22.14
CA ALA A 315 -21.03 0.54 21.66
C ALA A 315 -20.00 0.17 22.74
N SER A 316 -19.84 -1.12 22.97
CA SER A 316 -18.82 -1.67 23.86
C SER A 316 -17.43 -1.65 23.21
N ARG A 317 -16.36 -1.75 24.02
CA ARG A 317 -15.00 -1.88 23.49
C ARG A 317 -14.84 -3.12 22.58
N PRO A 318 -15.38 -4.31 22.93
CA PRO A 318 -15.35 -5.47 22.04
C PRO A 318 -15.99 -5.21 20.67
N GLU A 319 -17.16 -4.55 20.61
CA GLU A 319 -17.83 -4.26 19.32
C GLU A 319 -17.01 -3.32 18.43
N ILE A 320 -16.32 -2.34 19.02
CA ILE A 320 -15.42 -1.45 18.28
C ILE A 320 -14.19 -2.22 17.78
N VAL A 321 -13.61 -3.09 18.62
CA VAL A 321 -12.49 -3.96 18.22
C VAL A 321 -12.92 -4.91 17.11
N GLU A 322 -14.13 -5.47 17.19
CA GLU A 322 -14.69 -6.35 16.17
C GLU A 322 -14.91 -5.62 14.84
N ALA A 323 -15.42 -4.38 14.86
CA ALA A 323 -15.52 -3.56 13.66
C ALA A 323 -14.16 -3.28 13.00
N ILE A 324 -13.11 -3.06 13.80
CA ILE A 324 -11.74 -2.86 13.31
C ILE A 324 -11.14 -4.16 12.77
N VAL A 325 -11.24 -5.26 13.52
CA VAL A 325 -10.69 -6.57 13.14
C VAL A 325 -11.45 -7.18 11.95
N GLY A 326 -12.74 -6.91 11.83
CA GLY A 326 -13.56 -7.29 10.68
C GLY A 326 -13.08 -6.68 9.36
N ALA A 327 -12.34 -5.56 9.40
CA ALA A 327 -11.69 -4.99 8.23
C ALA A 327 -10.42 -5.74 7.79
N LEU A 328 -9.86 -6.63 8.62
CA LEU A 328 -8.60 -7.34 8.34
C LEU A 328 -8.57 -8.04 6.97
N PRO A 329 -9.60 -8.80 6.54
CA PRO A 329 -9.58 -9.46 5.25
C PRO A 329 -9.53 -8.49 4.07
N HIS A 330 -9.94 -7.23 4.26
CA HIS A 330 -10.02 -6.23 3.20
C HIS A 330 -8.89 -5.20 3.24
N ALA A 331 -8.36 -4.91 4.43
CA ALA A 331 -7.42 -3.82 4.66
C ALA A 331 -5.98 -4.29 4.95
N GLY A 332 -5.82 -5.57 5.35
CA GLY A 332 -4.54 -6.10 5.82
C GLY A 332 -4.19 -5.68 7.24
N VAL A 333 -3.10 -6.27 7.76
CA VAL A 333 -2.71 -6.20 9.17
C VAL A 333 -2.29 -4.80 9.61
N LEU A 334 -1.60 -4.05 8.73
CA LEU A 334 -1.07 -2.73 9.08
C LEU A 334 -2.21 -1.74 9.34
N ALA A 335 -3.21 -1.73 8.48
CA ALA A 335 -4.40 -0.90 8.62
C ALA A 335 -5.11 -1.16 9.95
N VAL A 336 -5.34 -2.43 10.27
CA VAL A 336 -5.96 -2.88 11.52
C VAL A 336 -5.12 -2.52 12.74
N GLN A 337 -3.80 -2.76 12.73
CA GLN A 337 -2.91 -2.43 13.85
C GLN A 337 -2.94 -0.93 14.19
N TRP A 338 -2.93 -0.07 13.18
CA TRP A 338 -3.06 1.37 13.39
C TRP A 338 -4.41 1.76 13.99
N ALA A 339 -5.51 1.22 13.47
CA ALA A 339 -6.83 1.51 13.98
C ALA A 339 -6.99 1.03 15.43
N LEU A 340 -6.43 -0.14 15.77
CA LEU A 340 -6.36 -0.63 17.14
C LEU A 340 -5.51 0.26 18.06
N ALA A 341 -4.39 0.80 17.55
CA ALA A 341 -3.58 1.75 18.30
C ALA A 341 -4.34 3.06 18.58
N GLU A 342 -5.09 3.58 17.60
CA GLU A 342 -5.94 4.75 17.77
C GLU A 342 -7.12 4.49 18.73
N ALA A 343 -7.76 3.32 18.61
CA ALA A 343 -8.80 2.89 19.55
C ALA A 343 -8.26 2.80 20.98
N SER A 344 -7.07 2.23 21.17
CA SER A 344 -6.41 2.12 22.47
C SER A 344 -6.17 3.50 23.11
N ARG A 345 -5.69 4.48 22.32
CA ARG A 345 -5.54 5.87 22.77
C ARG A 345 -6.89 6.48 23.17
N SER A 346 -7.91 6.31 22.34
CA SER A 346 -9.28 6.81 22.59
C SER A 346 -9.95 6.13 23.80
N PHE A 347 -9.58 4.89 24.13
CA PHE A 347 -10.07 4.20 25.32
C PHE A 347 -9.41 4.68 26.60
N ALA A 348 -8.13 5.06 26.54
CA ALA A 348 -7.37 5.57 27.67
C ALA A 348 -7.77 7.00 28.05
N SER A 349 -8.06 7.87 27.06
CA SER A 349 -8.48 9.26 27.30
C SER A 349 -9.85 9.40 27.95
N ALA A 350 -10.62 8.31 28.04
CA ALA A 350 -11.94 8.26 28.63
C ALA A 350 -11.99 7.62 30.04
N ALA A 351 -10.83 7.33 30.65
CA ALA A 351 -10.76 6.94 32.06
C ALA A 351 -11.00 8.19 32.94
N PRO A 352 -11.82 8.11 34.01
CA PRO A 352 -12.41 9.30 34.58
C PRO A 352 -11.44 10.11 35.46
N HIS A 353 -11.59 11.43 35.37
CA HIS A 353 -11.26 12.45 36.39
C HIS A 353 -11.97 12.24 37.75
N ALA A 354 -12.50 11.04 38.04
CA ALA A 354 -13.25 10.72 39.26
C ALA A 354 -12.34 10.36 40.45
N ALA A 355 -11.24 11.10 40.63
CA ALA A 355 -10.34 10.97 41.78
C ALA A 355 -9.86 12.31 42.34
N ARG A 356 -10.52 13.44 42.01
CA ARG A 356 -10.15 14.77 42.52
C ARG A 356 -11.27 15.58 43.17
N GLU A 357 -12.47 15.03 43.32
CA GLU A 357 -13.59 15.74 43.98
C GLU A 357 -14.09 15.07 45.28
N HIS A 358 -13.27 14.22 45.91
CA HIS A 358 -13.63 13.63 47.21
C HIS A 358 -12.73 14.01 48.40
N ASP A 359 -11.68 14.82 48.18
CA ASP A 359 -10.80 15.28 49.27
C ASP A 359 -11.08 16.73 49.76
N ASP A 360 -12.00 17.47 49.14
CA ASP A 360 -12.28 18.89 49.51
C ASP A 360 -13.58 19.11 50.30
N VAL A 361 -14.13 18.08 50.97
CA VAL A 361 -15.30 18.23 51.88
C VAL A 361 -14.98 17.88 53.34
N GLN A 362 -13.71 17.66 53.70
CA GLN A 362 -13.30 17.56 55.11
C GLN A 362 -11.98 18.30 55.36
N ALA A 363 -12.03 19.63 55.42
CA ALA A 363 -11.02 20.47 56.08
C ALA A 363 -11.67 21.70 56.71
#